data_AF-A0A453D490-F1
#
_entry.id   AF-A0A453D490-F1
#
_cell.length_a   1.000
_cell.length_b   1.000
_cell.length_c   1.000
_cell.angle_alpha   90.00
_cell.angle_beta   90.00
_cell.angle_gamma   90.00
#
_symmetry.space_group_name_H-M   'P 1'
#
loop_
_entity.id
_entity.type
_entity.pdbx_description
1 polymer ?
#
loop_
_entity_poly.entity_id
_entity_poly.type
_entity_poly.pdbx_seq_one_letter_code
_entity_poly.pdbx_strand_id
1 'polypeptide(L)'
;GSARPMYPRRRRARRKGPAELSVQIGIEEALPDDPLILSIAETLRTDAGKAMKLAFHNLGNSEYKTRDPCISNVDEYDSVEVSLLLCDDDFIRKLNKEWRDEDHATDVLSMSQHIPGLQIPVVRRLQMFLSMLN
;
A
#
# COMPACT_ATOMS: atom_id res chain seq x y z
N GLY A 1 13.66 18.10 -51.70
CA GLY A 1 12.69 17.39 -50.83
C GLY A 1 12.62 18.12 -49.52
N SER A 2 11.46 18.64 -49.14
CA SER A 2 11.29 19.46 -47.93
C SER A 2 11.07 18.57 -46.70
N ALA A 3 11.86 18.77 -45.65
CA ALA A 3 11.75 18.06 -44.38
C ALA A 3 10.51 18.54 -43.61
N ARG A 4 9.64 17.61 -43.21
CA ARG A 4 8.44 17.92 -42.41
C ARG A 4 8.85 18.29 -40.98
N PRO A 5 8.34 19.38 -40.41
CA PRO A 5 8.59 19.71 -39.01
C PRO A 5 7.89 18.67 -38.12
N MET A 6 8.68 17.96 -37.32
CA MET A 6 8.21 16.99 -36.34
C MET A 6 7.69 17.76 -35.13
N TYR A 7 6.41 18.09 -35.11
CA TYR A 7 5.79 18.67 -33.91
C TYR A 7 5.87 17.64 -32.77
N PRO A 8 6.32 18.03 -31.57
CA PRO A 8 6.30 17.14 -30.42
C PRO A 8 4.85 16.68 -30.20
N ARG A 9 4.64 15.36 -30.21
CA ARG A 9 3.35 14.77 -29.85
C ARG A 9 2.97 15.35 -28.49
N ARG A 10 1.90 16.16 -28.45
CA ARG A 10 1.23 16.51 -27.18
C ARG A 10 0.98 15.20 -26.45
N ARG A 11 1.70 14.97 -25.34
CA ARG A 11 1.34 13.94 -24.36
C ARG A 11 -0.13 14.19 -24.07
N ARG A 12 -1.00 13.24 -24.43
CA ARG A 12 -2.42 13.33 -24.07
C ARG A 12 -2.43 13.55 -22.55
N ALA A 13 -3.06 14.64 -22.11
CA ALA A 13 -3.35 14.80 -20.70
C ALA A 13 -4.12 13.55 -20.28
N ARG A 14 -3.47 12.67 -19.50
CA ARG A 14 -4.14 11.51 -18.92
C ARG A 14 -5.33 12.06 -18.15
N ARG A 15 -6.52 11.54 -18.45
CA ARG A 15 -7.70 11.83 -17.63
C ARG A 15 -7.36 11.34 -16.22
N LYS A 16 -7.13 12.27 -15.29
CA LYS A 16 -7.03 11.99 -13.85
C LYS A 16 -8.37 11.42 -13.42
N GLY A 17 -8.43 10.12 -13.20
CA GLY A 17 -9.53 9.43 -12.53
C GLY A 17 -9.08 9.03 -11.12
N PRO A 18 -10.02 8.65 -10.23
CA PRO A 18 -9.65 8.13 -8.92
C PRO A 18 -8.78 6.89 -9.11
N ALA A 19 -7.68 6.80 -8.37
CA ALA A 19 -6.79 5.64 -8.43
C ALA A 19 -7.58 4.36 -8.13
N GLU A 20 -7.39 3.32 -8.95
CA GLU A 20 -8.01 2.02 -8.72
C GLU A 20 -7.41 1.39 -7.45
N LEU A 21 -8.24 1.07 -6.45
CA LEU A 21 -7.79 0.44 -5.21
C LEU A 21 -7.96 -1.08 -5.28
N SER A 22 -6.86 -1.80 -5.16
CA SER A 22 -6.81 -3.25 -4.96
C SER A 22 -6.36 -3.57 -3.53
N VAL A 23 -7.11 -4.42 -2.82
CA VAL A 23 -6.76 -4.87 -1.47
C VAL A 23 -6.58 -6.39 -1.47
N GLN A 24 -5.44 -6.85 -0.96
CA GLN A 24 -5.12 -8.25 -0.78
C GLN A 24 -4.97 -8.55 0.70
N ILE A 25 -5.64 -9.58 1.19
CA ILE A 25 -5.50 -10.08 2.56
C ILE A 25 -4.89 -11.48 2.48
N GLY A 26 -3.73 -11.65 3.12
CA GLY A 26 -3.06 -12.93 3.31
C GLY A 26 -3.08 -13.35 4.78
N ILE A 27 -2.91 -14.65 5.00
CA ILE A 27 -2.68 -15.27 6.31
C ILE A 27 -1.34 -15.97 6.19
N GLU A 28 -0.47 -15.77 7.17
CA GLU A 28 0.84 -16.42 7.25
C GLU A 28 0.68 -17.94 7.42
N GLU A 29 1.59 -18.73 6.83
CA GLU A 29 1.42 -20.18 6.69
C GLU A 29 1.59 -20.95 8.02
N ALA A 30 2.37 -20.42 8.96
CA ALA A 30 2.59 -21.01 10.27
C ALA A 30 1.47 -20.69 11.27
N LEU A 31 0.56 -19.75 10.96
CA LEU A 31 -0.63 -19.52 11.76
C LEU A 31 -1.52 -20.77 11.80
N PRO A 32 -2.18 -21.04 12.93
CA PRO A 32 -3.08 -22.17 13.05
C PRO A 32 -4.30 -22.00 12.14
N ASP A 33 -4.85 -23.13 11.67
CA ASP A 33 -6.15 -23.18 11.00
C ASP A 33 -7.29 -22.88 11.99
N ASP A 34 -7.40 -21.63 12.42
CA ASP A 34 -8.40 -21.12 13.35
C ASP A 34 -9.54 -20.41 12.58
N PRO A 35 -10.81 -20.85 12.73
CA PRO A 35 -11.97 -20.18 12.15
C PRO A 35 -12.08 -18.68 12.49
N LEU A 36 -11.56 -18.24 13.65
CA LEU A 36 -11.54 -16.84 14.05
C LEU A 36 -10.60 -16.02 13.16
N ILE A 37 -9.39 -16.52 12.88
CA ILE A 37 -8.42 -15.85 12.00
C ILE A 37 -9.01 -15.71 10.59
N LEU A 38 -9.68 -16.76 10.10
CA LEU A 38 -10.36 -16.72 8.82
C LEU A 38 -11.48 -15.66 8.80
N SER A 39 -12.31 -15.61 9.85
CA SER A 39 -13.38 -14.62 9.98
C SER A 39 -12.85 -13.18 10.04
N ILE A 40 -11.72 -12.95 10.70
CA ILE A 40 -11.04 -11.66 10.73
C ILE A 40 -10.55 -11.29 9.32
N ALA A 41 -9.90 -12.22 8.61
CA ALA A 41 -9.40 -11.99 7.26
C ALA A 41 -10.54 -11.64 6.28
N GLU A 42 -11.68 -12.31 6.37
CA GLU A 42 -12.87 -12.03 5.56
C GLU A 42 -13.46 -10.64 5.87
N THR A 43 -13.54 -10.27 7.14
CA THR A 43 -14.01 -8.95 7.57
C THR A 43 -13.08 -7.85 7.04
N LEU A 44 -11.76 -8.04 7.20
CA LEU A 44 -10.73 -7.11 6.73
C LEU A 44 -10.79 -6.88 5.22
N ARG A 45 -11.14 -7.89 4.40
CA ARG A 45 -11.28 -7.71 2.93
C ARG A 45 -12.25 -6.58 2.59
N THR A 46 -13.33 -6.44 3.36
CA THR A 46 -14.33 -5.40 3.13
C THR A 46 -13.93 -4.09 3.80
N ASP A 47 -13.52 -4.15 5.05
CA ASP A 47 -13.30 -2.95 5.86
C ASP A 47 -12.00 -2.23 5.53
N ALA A 48 -10.93 -2.96 5.20
CA ALA A 48 -9.68 -2.35 4.75
C ALA A 48 -9.90 -1.55 3.45
N GLY A 49 -10.69 -2.07 2.51
CA GLY A 49 -11.01 -1.35 1.27
C GLY A 49 -11.75 -0.03 1.52
N LYS A 50 -12.72 -0.03 2.43
CA LYS A 50 -13.45 1.20 2.82
C LYS A 50 -12.55 2.18 3.56
N ALA A 51 -11.78 1.70 4.53
CA ALA A 51 -10.87 2.51 5.33
C ALA A 51 -9.80 3.16 4.46
N MET A 52 -9.21 2.42 3.52
CA MET A 52 -8.20 2.94 2.59
C MET A 52 -8.79 3.98 1.64
N LYS A 53 -9.99 3.75 1.09
CA LYS A 53 -10.69 4.77 0.28
C LYS A 53 -10.90 6.07 1.05
N LEU A 54 -11.31 5.98 2.32
CA LEU A 54 -11.51 7.14 3.17
C LEU A 54 -10.18 7.85 3.49
N ALA A 55 -9.14 7.07 3.84
CA ALA A 55 -7.81 7.61 4.14
C ALA A 55 -7.22 8.35 2.93
N PHE A 56 -7.36 7.78 1.72
CA PHE A 56 -6.90 8.38 0.48
C PHE A 56 -7.68 9.64 0.09
N HIS A 57 -9.01 9.62 0.24
CA HIS A 57 -9.83 10.80 0.01
C HIS A 57 -9.41 11.98 0.91
N ASN A 58 -8.99 11.69 2.14
CA ASN A 58 -8.60 12.72 3.11
C ASN A 58 -7.11 13.07 3.07
N LEU A 59 -6.28 12.37 2.27
CA LEU A 59 -4.83 12.56 2.25
C LEU A 59 -4.41 13.97 1.83
N GLY A 60 -5.10 14.57 0.86
CA GLY A 60 -4.82 15.93 0.39
C GLY A 60 -5.11 17.04 1.40
N ASN A 61 -5.94 16.74 2.42
CA ASN A 61 -6.31 17.65 3.50
C ASN A 61 -5.71 17.23 4.86
N SER A 62 -4.83 16.22 4.85
CA SER A 62 -4.24 15.64 6.05
C SER A 62 -3.12 16.53 6.60
N GLU A 63 -3.15 16.80 7.91
CA GLU A 63 -2.01 17.39 8.61
C GLU A 63 -0.81 16.43 8.71
N TYR A 64 -1.07 15.12 8.59
CA TYR A 64 -0.05 14.07 8.58
C TYR A 64 0.61 13.98 7.20
N LYS A 65 1.91 14.30 7.17
CA LYS A 65 2.77 14.07 6.01
C LYS A 65 3.18 12.60 5.97
N THR A 66 3.11 12.00 4.79
CA THR A 66 3.66 10.67 4.52
C THR A 66 5.18 10.68 4.74
N ARG A 67 5.77 9.55 5.14
CA ARG A 67 7.23 9.42 5.35
C ARG A 67 8.05 9.74 4.10
N ASP A 68 7.46 9.54 2.93
CA ASP A 68 8.03 9.88 1.65
C ASP A 68 7.30 11.13 1.11
N PRO A 69 7.96 12.30 1.07
CA PRO A 69 7.34 13.55 0.67
C PRO A 69 6.89 13.58 -0.80
N CYS A 70 7.28 12.59 -1.61
CA CYS A 70 6.73 12.40 -2.96
C CYS A 70 5.30 11.84 -2.96
N ILE A 71 4.71 11.55 -1.79
CA ILE A 71 3.36 11.00 -1.65
C ILE A 71 2.43 12.04 -1.03
N SER A 72 2.08 13.06 -1.80
CA SER A 72 1.10 14.06 -1.39
C SER A 72 -0.31 13.75 -1.88
N ASN A 73 -0.43 12.95 -2.95
CA ASN A 73 -1.71 12.64 -3.57
C ASN A 73 -1.69 11.25 -4.23
N VAL A 74 -2.62 10.38 -3.87
CA VAL A 74 -2.73 9.05 -4.49
C VAL A 74 -3.43 9.08 -5.86
N ASP A 75 -4.17 10.13 -6.20
CA ASP A 75 -4.77 10.32 -7.53
C ASP A 75 -3.73 10.59 -8.63
N GLU A 76 -2.45 10.71 -8.26
CA GLU A 76 -1.34 10.76 -9.20
C GLU A 76 -0.97 9.38 -9.75
N TYR A 77 -1.48 8.30 -9.15
CA TYR A 77 -1.24 6.92 -9.55
C TYR A 77 -2.46 6.35 -10.28
N ASP A 78 -2.23 5.52 -11.30
CA ASP A 78 -3.33 4.82 -11.97
C ASP A 78 -4.00 3.79 -11.04
N SER A 79 -3.21 3.09 -10.22
CA SER A 79 -3.70 2.17 -9.20
C SER A 79 -2.89 2.19 -7.89
N VAL A 80 -3.53 1.78 -6.81
CA VAL A 80 -2.95 1.56 -5.49
C VAL A 80 -3.27 0.14 -5.04
N GLU A 81 -2.22 -0.60 -4.68
CA GLU A 81 -2.29 -1.94 -4.15
C GLU A 81 -1.96 -1.91 -2.65
N VAL A 82 -2.86 -2.45 -1.83
CA VAL A 82 -2.66 -2.61 -0.40
C VAL A 82 -2.70 -4.10 -0.07
N SER A 83 -1.62 -4.61 0.49
CA SER A 83 -1.50 -5.99 0.93
C SER A 83 -1.42 -6.00 2.45
N LEU A 84 -2.30 -6.76 3.09
CA LEU A 84 -2.32 -7.01 4.53
C LEU A 84 -1.96 -8.46 4.76
N LEU A 85 -1.03 -8.73 5.67
CA LEU A 85 -0.70 -10.09 6.11
C LEU A 85 -1.05 -10.21 7.60
N LEU A 86 -1.92 -11.15 7.93
CA LEU A 86 -2.08 -11.64 9.30
C LEU A 86 -0.93 -12.58 9.61
N CYS A 87 -0.18 -12.33 10.68
CA CYS A 87 0.96 -13.15 11.10
C CYS A 87 1.01 -13.27 12.62
N ASP A 88 1.90 -14.10 13.16
CA ASP A 88 2.14 -14.16 14.60
C ASP A 88 3.25 -13.19 15.07
N ASP A 89 3.43 -13.12 16.39
CA ASP A 89 4.44 -12.27 17.02
C ASP A 89 5.88 -12.66 16.64
N ASP A 90 6.15 -13.95 16.45
CA ASP A 90 7.48 -14.44 16.08
C ASP A 90 7.85 -14.02 14.66
N PHE A 91 6.89 -14.03 13.74
CA PHE A 91 7.04 -13.57 12.38
C PHE A 91 7.23 -12.06 12.34
N ILE A 92 6.36 -11.29 13.00
CA ILE A 92 6.46 -9.82 12.95
C ILE A 92 7.69 -9.29 13.68
N ARG A 93 8.15 -9.95 14.75
CA ARG A 93 9.40 -9.60 15.44
C ARG A 93 10.62 -9.74 14.54
N LYS A 94 10.70 -10.78 13.72
CA LYS A 94 11.79 -10.95 12.75
C LYS A 94 11.81 -9.79 11.76
N LEU A 95 10.65 -9.40 11.24
CA LEU A 95 10.53 -8.24 10.35
C LEU A 95 10.83 -6.92 11.06
N ASN A 96 10.39 -6.75 12.31
CA ASN A 96 10.65 -5.53 13.08
C ASN A 96 12.15 -5.36 13.33
N LYS A 97 12.85 -6.45 13.63
CA LYS A 97 14.31 -6.47 13.74
C LYS A 97 14.98 -6.15 12.41
N GLU A 98 14.60 -6.83 11.32
CA GLU A 98 15.24 -6.65 10.03
C GLU A 98 15.01 -5.24 9.45
N TRP A 99 13.83 -4.64 9.64
CA TRP A 99 13.45 -3.41 8.96
C TRP A 99 13.53 -2.16 9.85
N ARG A 100 13.48 -2.32 11.18
CA ARG A 100 13.58 -1.21 12.15
C ARG A 100 14.72 -1.35 13.16
N ASP A 101 15.48 -2.45 13.12
CA ASP A 101 16.50 -2.79 14.13
C ASP A 101 15.90 -2.95 15.55
N GLU A 102 14.63 -3.34 15.63
CA GLU A 102 13.88 -3.51 16.87
C GLU A 102 13.59 -4.99 17.15
N ASP A 103 14.29 -5.59 18.12
CA ASP A 103 14.17 -7.03 18.46
C ASP A 103 12.99 -7.33 19.42
N HIS A 104 11.79 -6.88 19.05
CA HIS A 104 10.55 -7.19 19.75
C HIS A 104 9.37 -7.20 18.77
N ALA A 105 8.29 -7.91 19.12
CA ALA A 105 7.06 -7.91 18.35
C ALA A 105 6.37 -6.53 18.44
N THR A 106 5.55 -6.22 17.45
CA THR A 106 4.72 -5.01 17.38
C THR A 106 3.37 -5.41 16.80
N ASP A 107 2.28 -4.74 17.20
CA ASP A 107 0.94 -5.07 16.71
C ASP A 107 0.81 -4.83 15.20
N VAL A 108 1.46 -3.76 14.72
CA VAL A 108 1.39 -3.32 13.32
C VAL A 108 2.76 -2.92 12.79
N LEU A 109 3.08 -3.41 11.60
CA LEU A 109 4.26 -3.00 10.84
C LEU A 109 3.85 -2.64 9.40
N SER A 110 4.11 -1.40 8.98
CA SER A 110 3.69 -0.89 7.66
C SER A 110 4.86 -0.38 6.84
N MET A 111 4.83 -0.69 5.54
CA MET A 111 5.95 -0.47 4.63
C MET A 111 5.43 -0.08 3.24
N SER A 112 6.01 0.97 2.69
CA SER A 112 5.70 1.44 1.35
C SER A 112 6.90 1.18 0.45
N GLN A 113 6.68 0.50 -0.68
CA GLN A 113 7.72 0.39 -1.69
C GLN A 113 7.59 1.59 -2.63
N HIS A 114 8.55 2.51 -2.53
CA HIS A 114 8.80 3.53 -3.54
C HIS A 114 10.18 3.27 -4.12
N ILE A 115 10.29 3.10 -5.45
CA ILE A 115 11.58 3.00 -6.14
C ILE A 115 12.04 4.44 -6.43
N PRO A 116 13.04 4.97 -5.71
CA PRO A 116 13.46 6.35 -5.90
C PRO A 116 14.03 6.53 -7.31
N GLY A 117 13.63 7.60 -8.00
CA GLY A 117 14.08 7.91 -9.36
C GLY A 117 13.25 7.29 -10.48
N LEU A 118 12.34 6.37 -10.17
CA LEU A 118 11.41 5.78 -11.12
C LEU A 118 10.02 6.40 -10.89
N GLN A 119 9.78 7.61 -11.42
CA GLN A 119 8.45 8.22 -11.46
C GLN A 119 7.56 7.48 -12.47
N ILE A 120 7.21 6.24 -12.15
CA ILE A 120 6.22 5.46 -12.89
C ILE A 120 4.91 5.59 -12.11
N PRO A 121 4.00 6.51 -12.51
CA PRO A 121 2.72 6.76 -11.86
C PRO A 121 1.71 5.64 -12.17
N VAL A 122 2.15 4.39 -12.20
CA VAL A 122 1.30 3.26 -12.62
C VAL A 122 0.75 2.53 -11.41
N VAL A 123 1.59 2.20 -10.41
CA VAL A 123 1.14 1.44 -9.23
C VAL A 123 1.89 1.87 -7.97
N ARG A 124 1.16 2.11 -6.87
CA ARG A 124 1.74 2.26 -5.52
C ARG A 124 1.41 1.03 -4.68
N ARG A 125 2.43 0.38 -4.10
CA ARG A 125 2.26 -0.78 -3.21
C ARG A 125 2.49 -0.42 -1.75
N LEU A 126 1.51 -0.73 -0.93
CA LEU A 126 1.54 -0.63 0.52
C LEU A 126 1.43 -2.02 1.11
N GLN A 127 2.39 -2.41 1.93
CA GLN A 127 2.36 -3.66 2.68
C GLN A 127 2.15 -3.36 4.15
N MET A 128 1.17 -4.00 4.77
CA MET A 128 0.92 -3.96 6.21
C MET A 128 0.97 -5.37 6.76
N PHE A 129 1.56 -5.51 7.94
CA PHE A 129 1.63 -6.72 8.73
C PHE A 129 0.87 -6.45 10.01
N LEU A 130 -0.06 -7.34 10.35
CA LEU A 130 -0.88 -7.29 11.54
C LEU A 130 -0.59 -8.55 12.34
N SER A 131 0.01 -8.39 13.51
CA SER A 131 0.17 -9.51 14.42
C SER A 131 -1.19 -9.90 14.99
N MET A 132 -1.60 -11.14 14.73
CA MET A 132 -2.71 -11.80 15.36
C MET A 132 -2.09 -12.79 16.36
N LEU A 133 -2.34 -12.59 17.66
CA LEU A 133 -1.93 -13.43 18.80
C LEU A 133 -0.52 -13.09 19.34
N ASN A 134 -0.33 -12.79 20.64
CA ASN A 134 -0.83 -13.45 21.86
C ASN A 134 -1.16 -12.45 22.99
#